data_AF-A0A2K9LGA1-F1
#
_entry.id   AF-A0A2K9LGA1-F1
#
_cell.length_a   1.000
_cell.length_b   1.000
_cell.length_c   1.000
_cell.angle_alpha   90.00
_cell.angle_beta   90.00
_cell.angle_gamma   90.00
#
_symmetry.space_group_name_H-M   'P 1'
#
loop_
_entity.id
_entity.type
_entity.pdbx_description
1 polymer ?
#
loop_
_entity_poly.entity_id
_entity_poly.type
_entity_poly.pdbx_seq_one_letter_code
_entity_poly.pdbx_strand_id
1 'polypeptide(L)'
;MTRSVTGRLKEDPSVIVERLHRMAKKHDVEFSGDVEKGYAKGKGFHVEYVVLGESCTLTVTKKPMLIPWSLVEHQLEKLFNE
;
A
#
# COMPACT_ATOMS: atom_id res chain seq x y z
N MET A 1 -2.19 3.16 16.56
CA MET A 1 -1.31 2.01 16.27
C MET A 1 -1.18 1.88 14.77
N THR A 2 0.00 1.52 14.28
CA THR A 2 0.27 1.25 12.86
C THR A 2 0.50 -0.25 12.66
N ARG A 3 0.38 -0.72 11.41
CA ARG A 3 0.75 -2.09 11.01
C ARG A 3 1.55 -2.04 9.72
N SER A 4 2.58 -2.86 9.65
CA SER A 4 3.46 -2.93 8.49
C SER A 4 3.70 -4.37 8.07
N VAL A 5 3.89 -4.56 6.77
CA VAL A 5 4.34 -5.82 6.18
C VAL A 5 5.43 -5.50 5.19
N THR A 6 6.39 -6.41 5.04
CA THR A 6 7.45 -6.31 4.04
C THR A 6 7.41 -7.55 3.17
N GLY A 7 7.54 -7.38 1.86
CA GLY A 7 7.66 -8.50 0.94
C GLY A 7 8.32 -8.11 -0.37
N ARG A 8 8.67 -9.13 -1.17
CA ARG A 8 9.32 -8.93 -2.47
C ARG A 8 8.29 -8.46 -3.50
N LEU A 9 8.66 -7.46 -4.29
CA LEU A 9 7.87 -7.04 -5.44
C LEU A 9 7.96 -8.08 -6.55
N LYS A 10 6.80 -8.44 -7.11
CA LYS A 10 6.70 -9.40 -8.23
C LYS A 10 6.89 -8.76 -9.60
N GLU A 11 6.83 -7.43 -9.64
CA GLU A 11 6.91 -6.60 -10.83
C GLU A 11 7.84 -5.41 -10.53
N ASP A 12 8.34 -4.77 -11.59
CA ASP A 12 9.15 -3.56 -11.45
C ASP A 12 8.36 -2.45 -10.72
N PRO A 13 8.97 -1.73 -9.75
CA PRO A 13 8.29 -0.66 -9.01
C PRO A 13 7.63 0.39 -9.91
N SER A 14 8.23 0.73 -11.05
CA SER A 14 7.67 1.73 -11.98
C SER A 14 6.31 1.30 -12.54
N VAL A 15 6.16 0.03 -12.92
CA VAL A 15 4.91 -0.55 -13.42
C VAL A 15 3.82 -0.51 -12.35
N ILE A 16 4.20 -0.81 -11.10
CA ILE A 16 3.29 -0.78 -9.95
C ILE A 16 2.81 0.66 -9.69
N VAL A 17 3.72 1.63 -9.66
CA VAL A 17 3.39 3.05 -9.40
C VAL A 17 2.47 3.62 -10.48
N GLU A 18 2.71 3.34 -11.76
CA GLU A 18 1.81 3.75 -12.85
C GLU A 18 0.41 3.15 -12.70
N ARG A 19 0.33 1.87 -12.30
CA ARG A 19 -0.96 1.21 -12.02
C ARG A 19 -1.67 1.85 -10.82
N LEU A 20 -0.94 2.18 -9.76
CA LEU A 20 -1.50 2.86 -8.59
C LEU A 20 -2.04 4.25 -8.93
N HIS A 21 -1.34 5.05 -9.74
CA HIS A 21 -1.85 6.33 -10.23
C HIS A 21 -3.17 6.20 -11.00
N ARG A 22 -3.30 5.17 -11.85
CA ARG A 22 -4.55 4.90 -12.59
C ARG A 22 -5.68 4.48 -11.65
N MET A 23 -5.40 3.61 -10.68
CA MET A 23 -6.39 3.13 -9.71
C MET A 23 -6.85 4.24 -8.76
N ALA A 24 -5.94 5.10 -8.33
CA ALA A 24 -6.22 6.24 -7.46
C ALA A 24 -7.30 7.16 -8.08
N LYS A 25 -7.12 7.53 -9.35
CA LYS A 25 -8.11 8.32 -10.11
C LYS A 25 -9.46 7.60 -10.26
N LYS A 26 -9.45 6.28 -10.48
CA LYS A 26 -10.67 5.48 -10.66
C LYS A 26 -11.49 5.34 -9.37
N HIS A 27 -10.83 5.26 -8.22
CA HIS A 27 -11.46 4.91 -6.95
C HIS A 27 -11.68 6.09 -5.99
N ASP A 28 -11.40 7.31 -6.44
CA ASP A 28 -11.42 8.53 -5.62
C ASP A 28 -10.53 8.38 -4.38
N VAL A 29 -9.29 7.95 -4.64
CA VAL A 29 -8.23 7.78 -3.65
C VAL A 29 -7.10 8.72 -4.03
N GLU A 30 -6.53 9.41 -3.06
CA GLU A 30 -5.34 10.22 -3.27
C GLU A 30 -4.12 9.30 -3.22
N PHE A 31 -3.26 9.42 -4.23
CA PHE A 31 -2.00 8.70 -4.32
C PHE A 31 -0.88 9.67 -4.72
N SER A 32 0.23 9.61 -4.00
CA SER A 32 1.44 10.37 -4.30
C SER A 32 2.65 9.51 -3.97
N GLY A 33 3.52 9.29 -4.95
CA GLY A 33 4.71 8.49 -4.76
C GLY A 33 5.51 8.27 -6.03
N ASP A 34 6.71 7.74 -5.87
CA ASP A 34 7.64 7.34 -6.91
C ASP A 34 8.07 5.86 -6.71
N VAL A 35 9.12 5.43 -7.42
CA VAL A 35 9.61 4.05 -7.34
C VAL A 35 10.24 3.69 -6.00
N GLU A 36 10.58 4.67 -5.15
CA GLU A 36 11.21 4.46 -3.85
C GLU A 36 10.22 4.57 -2.70
N LYS A 37 9.28 5.52 -2.76
CA LYS A 37 8.33 5.73 -1.64
C LYS A 37 7.09 6.51 -2.05
N GLY A 38 6.07 6.41 -1.21
CA GLY A 38 4.86 7.21 -1.38
C GLY A 38 3.77 6.83 -0.41
N TYR A 39 2.56 7.30 -0.68
CA TYR A 39 1.38 7.01 0.11
C TYR A 39 0.10 6.96 -0.73
N ALA A 40 -0.89 6.27 -0.17
CA ALA A 40 -2.28 6.28 -0.61
C ALA A 40 -3.19 6.64 0.58
N LYS A 41 -4.09 7.59 0.40
CA LYS A 41 -5.08 7.97 1.41
C LYS A 41 -6.46 8.20 0.82
N GLY A 42 -7.49 7.79 1.54
CA GLY A 42 -8.88 7.93 1.10
C GLY A 42 -9.80 7.08 1.96
N LYS A 43 -11.11 7.36 1.94
CA LYS A 43 -12.15 6.50 2.57
C LYS A 43 -11.83 6.04 4.00
N GLY A 44 -11.15 6.88 4.78
CA GLY A 44 -10.78 6.59 6.17
C GLY A 44 -9.51 5.76 6.37
N PHE A 45 -8.78 5.39 5.32
CA PHE A 45 -7.47 4.74 5.42
C PHE A 45 -6.31 5.69 5.03
N HIS A 46 -5.12 5.35 5.51
CA HIS A 46 -3.85 5.93 5.07
C HIS A 46 -2.78 4.84 5.11
N VAL A 47 -2.11 4.64 3.98
CA VAL A 47 -1.04 3.66 3.80
C VAL A 47 0.16 4.33 3.15
N GLU A 48 1.34 4.09 3.70
CA GLU A 48 2.63 4.53 3.16
C GLU A 48 3.39 3.31 2.63
N TYR A 49 4.25 3.51 1.63
CA TYR A 49 5.13 2.46 1.13
C TYR A 49 6.57 2.96 1.00
N VAL A 50 7.52 2.05 1.18
CA VAL A 50 8.94 2.26 0.93
C VAL A 50 9.52 1.04 0.25
N VAL A 51 10.18 1.23 -0.89
CA VAL A 51 10.87 0.22 -1.67
C VAL A 51 12.37 0.30 -1.38
N LEU A 52 12.97 -0.85 -1.08
CA LEU A 52 14.39 -1.03 -0.86
C LEU A 52 14.87 -2.19 -1.73
N GLY A 53 15.51 -1.87 -2.85
CA GLY A 53 15.85 -2.86 -3.88
C GLY A 53 14.60 -3.53 -4.42
N GLU A 54 14.51 -4.84 -4.26
CA GLU A 54 13.35 -5.64 -4.71
C GLU A 54 12.27 -5.82 -3.64
N SER A 55 12.45 -5.26 -2.44
CA SER A 55 11.52 -5.40 -1.32
C SER A 55 10.71 -4.13 -1.12
N CYS A 56 9.44 -4.26 -0.77
CA CYS A 56 8.57 -3.15 -0.42
C CYS A 56 8.00 -3.35 0.98
N THR A 57 8.05 -2.31 1.79
CA THR A 57 7.37 -2.23 3.07
C THR A 57 6.13 -1.38 2.93
N LEU A 58 4.96 -1.93 3.22
CA LEU A 58 3.71 -1.18 3.35
C LEU A 58 3.45 -0.89 4.82
N THR A 59 3.04 0.32 5.15
CA THR A 59 2.68 0.75 6.52
C THR A 59 1.31 1.40 6.53
N VAL A 60 0.34 0.74 7.15
CA VAL A 60 -0.99 1.30 7.38
C VAL A 60 -0.95 2.15 8.64
N THR A 61 -0.99 3.47 8.46
CA THR A 61 -0.98 4.45 9.55
C THR A 61 -2.38 4.76 10.07
N LYS A 62 -3.40 4.58 9.22
CA LYS A 62 -4.80 4.74 9.58
C LYS A 62 -5.64 3.67 8.88
N LYS A 63 -6.49 2.99 9.65
CA LYS A 63 -7.52 2.09 9.11
C LYS A 63 -8.91 2.75 9.23
N PRO A 64 -9.88 2.35 8.40
CA PRO A 64 -11.27 2.74 8.59
C PRO A 64 -11.80 2.26 9.96
N MET A 65 -12.72 3.02 10.56
CA MET A 65 -13.20 2.80 11.93
C MET A 65 -13.79 1.39 12.16
N LEU A 66 -14.54 0.86 11.19
CA LEU A 66 -15.27 -0.41 11.30
C LEU A 66 -14.47 -1.65 10.84
N ILE A 67 -13.27 -1.45 10.29
CA ILE A 67 -12.44 -2.56 9.81
C ILE A 67 -11.52 -3.02 10.95
N PRO A 68 -11.51 -4.30 11.36
CA PRO A 68 -10.60 -4.77 12.39
C PRO A 68 -9.14 -4.85 11.87
N TRP A 69 -8.17 -4.72 12.77
CA TRP A 69 -6.75 -4.80 12.40
C TRP A 69 -6.37 -6.17 11.81
N SER A 70 -6.94 -7.25 12.32
CA SER A 70 -6.72 -8.61 11.80
C SER A 70 -7.06 -8.74 10.32
N LEU A 71 -8.13 -8.06 9.86
CA LEU A 71 -8.49 -8.05 8.44
C LEU A 71 -7.51 -7.20 7.61
N VAL A 72 -6.98 -6.11 8.17
CA VAL A 72 -5.94 -5.30 7.50
C VAL A 72 -4.66 -6.11 7.35
N GLU A 73 -4.21 -6.77 8.41
CA GLU A 73 -3.01 -7.62 8.42
C GLU A 73 -3.13 -8.76 7.40
N HIS A 74 -4.26 -9.47 7.39
CA HIS A 74 -4.53 -10.54 6.42
C HIS A 74 -4.47 -10.06 4.96
N GLN A 75 -5.06 -8.89 4.66
CA GLN A 75 -5.00 -8.34 3.30
C GLN A 75 -3.60 -7.85 2.91
N LEU A 76 -2.84 -7.31 3.87
CA LEU A 76 -1.46 -6.91 3.65
C LEU A 76 -0.56 -8.11 3.34
N GLU A 77 -0.70 -9.21 4.08
CA GLU A 77 0.07 -10.44 3.86
C GLU A 77 -0.22 -11.06 2.49
N LYS A 78 -1.48 -11.07 2.06
CA LYS A 78 -1.88 -11.58 0.74
C LYS A 78 -1.18 -10.89 -0.43
N LEU A 79 -0.89 -9.58 -0.32
CA LEU A 79 -0.25 -8.82 -1.40
C LEU A 79 1.16 -9.34 -1.75
N PHE A 80 1.83 -10.01 -0.82
CA PHE A 80 3.19 -10.51 -1.00
C PHE A 80 3.26 -12.04 -1.08
N ASN A 81 2.28 -12.76 -0.51
CA ASN A 81 2.29 -14.21 -0.36
C ASN A 81 1.40 -14.98 -1.37
N GLU A 82 0.46 -14.32 -2.06
CA GLU A 82 -0.37 -14.89 -3.16
C GLU A 82 0.09 -14.36 -4.51
#